data_AF-A0A961S054-F1
#
_entry.id   AF-A0A961S054-F1
#
_cell.length_a   1.000
_cell.length_b   1.000
_cell.length_c   1.000
_cell.angle_alpha   90.00
_cell.angle_beta   90.00
_cell.angle_gamma   90.00
#
_symmetry.space_group_name_H-M   'P 1'
#
loop_
_entity.id
_entity.type
_entity.pdbx_description
1 polymer ?
#
loop_
_entity_poly.entity_id
_entity_poly.type
_entity_poly.pdbx_seq_one_letter_code
_entity_poly.pdbx_strand_id
1 'polypeptide(L)'
;LTNPSPICVLDEVDAPLDDHNVERFCNLLDAMLQRTETRFLIITHHALTMARMHRLFGVTMMERGVSQLVSVNLQEAETLVDAAVA
;
A
#
# COMPACT_ATOMS: atom_id res chain seq x y z
N LEU A 1 -24.90 -15.32 3.18
CA LEU A 1 -24.15 -14.38 4.05
C LEU A 1 -22.67 -14.58 3.80
N THR A 2 -22.02 -13.65 3.10
CA THR A 2 -20.56 -13.58 3.06
C THR A 2 -20.12 -12.68 4.21
N ASN A 3 -19.37 -13.23 5.17
CA ASN A 3 -18.78 -12.44 6.24
C ASN A 3 -17.38 -12.01 5.77
N PRO A 4 -17.17 -10.74 5.37
CA PRO A 4 -15.87 -10.29 4.90
C PRO A 4 -14.83 -10.40 6.03
N SER A 5 -13.61 -10.82 5.69
CA SER A 5 -12.53 -10.92 6.67
C SER A 5 -12.18 -9.53 7.20
N PRO A 6 -11.91 -9.35 8.50
CA PRO A 6 -11.47 -8.07 9.04
C PRO A 6 -10.11 -7.63 8.49
N ILE A 7 -9.27 -8.59 8.08
CA ILE A 7 -7.94 -8.33 7.51
C ILE A 7 -7.71 -9.20 6.28
N CYS A 8 -7.14 -8.63 5.22
CA CYS A 8 -6.67 -9.33 4.04
C CYS A 8 -5.19 -8.97 3.80
N VAL A 9 -4.34 -9.99 3.73
CA VAL A 9 -2.91 -9.83 3.42
C VAL A 9 -2.68 -10.27 1.98
N LEU A 10 -2.07 -9.40 1.18
CA LEU A 10 -1.75 -9.63 -0.23
C LEU A 10 -0.24 -9.54 -0.40
N ASP A 11 0.38 -10.62 -0.85
CA ASP A 11 1.84 -10.71 -0.99
C ASP A 11 2.23 -10.79 -2.47
N GLU A 12 2.81 -9.70 -2.99
CA GLU A 12 3.29 -9.52 -4.37
C GLU A 12 2.29 -9.95 -5.46
N VAL A 13 1.00 -9.79 -5.20
CA VAL A 13 -0.07 -10.21 -6.12
C VAL A 13 -0.11 -9.39 -7.42
N ASP A 14 0.50 -8.21 -7.41
CA ASP A 14 0.62 -7.29 -8.53
C ASP A 14 1.91 -7.50 -9.36
N ALA A 15 2.83 -8.37 -8.92
CA ALA A 15 4.07 -8.66 -9.64
C ALA A 15 3.90 -9.12 -11.12
N PRO A 16 2.87 -9.90 -11.50
CA PRO A 16 2.67 -10.30 -12.90
C PRO A 16 1.86 -9.29 -13.73
N LEU A 17 1.42 -8.17 -13.16
CA LEU A 17 0.53 -7.22 -13.81
C LEU A 17 1.32 -6.10 -14.52
N ASP A 18 0.75 -5.57 -15.60
CA ASP A 18 1.21 -4.31 -16.20
C ASP A 18 0.58 -3.09 -15.49
N ASP A 19 1.09 -1.89 -15.76
CA ASP A 19 0.63 -0.65 -15.12
C ASP A 19 -0.90 -0.45 -15.20
N HIS A 20 -1.50 -0.79 -16.36
CA HIS A 20 -2.94 -0.65 -16.58
C HIS A 20 -3.75 -1.60 -15.69
N ASN A 21 -3.29 -2.85 -15.53
CA ASN A 21 -3.95 -3.81 -14.67
C ASN A 21 -3.66 -3.53 -13.18
N VAL A 22 -2.52 -2.95 -12.83
CA VAL A 22 -2.24 -2.47 -11.47
C VAL A 22 -3.17 -1.32 -11.09
N GLU A 23 -3.47 -0.40 -12.01
CA GLU A 23 -4.46 0.66 -11.77
C GLU A 23 -5.85 0.07 -11.50
N ARG A 24 -6.26 -0.92 -12.31
CA ARG A 24 -7.53 -1.64 -12.10
C ARG A 24 -7.56 -2.37 -10.76
N PHE A 25 -6.45 -3.00 -10.37
CA PHE A 25 -6.31 -3.65 -9.08
C PHE A 25 -6.48 -2.66 -7.92
N CYS A 26 -5.81 -1.50 -7.98
CA CYS A 26 -5.97 -0.44 -6.97
C CYS A 26 -7.42 0.04 -6.88
N ASN A 27 -8.07 0.30 -8.02
CA ASN A 27 -9.48 0.71 -8.05
C ASN A 27 -10.44 -0.35 -7.46
N LEU A 28 -10.12 -1.64 -7.64
CA LEU A 28 -10.89 -2.73 -7.02
C LEU A 28 -10.74 -2.71 -5.49
N LEU A 29 -9.51 -2.53 -4.99
CA LEU A 29 -9.27 -2.41 -3.54
C LEU A 29 -10.03 -1.22 -2.93
N ASP A 30 -10.00 -0.07 -3.59
CA ASP A 30 -10.76 1.13 -3.20
C ASP A 30 -12.27 0.82 -3.12
N ALA A 31 -12.81 0.11 -4.12
CA ALA A 31 -14.22 -0.29 -4.12
C ALA A 31 -14.56 -1.30 -3.01
N MET A 32 -13.63 -2.20 -2.64
CA MET A 32 -13.81 -3.13 -1.53
C MET A 32 -13.79 -2.43 -0.18
N LEU A 33 -12.88 -1.46 0.00
CA LEU A 33 -12.82 -0.61 1.20
C LEU A 33 -14.10 0.21 1.40
N GLN A 34 -14.75 0.67 0.33
CA GLN A 34 -16.03 1.38 0.41
C GLN A 34 -17.20 0.47 0.79
N ARG A 35 -17.10 -0.83 0.50
CA ARG A 35 -18.18 -1.81 0.69
C ARG A 35 -18.06 -2.62 1.97
N THR A 36 -16.87 -2.67 2.57
CA THR A 36 -16.53 -3.57 3.68
C THR A 36 -15.58 -2.88 4.64
N GLU A 37 -15.53 -3.37 5.88
CA GLU A 37 -14.56 -2.92 6.89
C GLU A 37 -13.23 -3.70 6.83
N THR A 38 -12.95 -4.38 5.71
CA THR A 38 -11.72 -5.16 5.53
C THR A 38 -10.51 -4.25 5.46
N ARG A 39 -9.50 -4.50 6.30
CA ARG A 39 -8.21 -3.82 6.24
C ARG A 39 -7.25 -4.60 5.36
N PHE A 40 -6.65 -3.94 4.38
CA PHE A 40 -5.66 -4.54 3.49
C PHE A 40 -4.24 -4.26 3.98
N LEU A 41 -3.42 -5.31 4.02
CA LEU A 41 -1.96 -5.24 4.18
C LEU A 41 -1.35 -5.77 2.89
N ILE A 42 -0.65 -4.92 2.15
CA ILE A 42 -0.10 -5.27 0.84
C ILE A 42 1.42 -5.23 0.92
N ILE A 43 2.06 -6.31 0.51
CA ILE A 43 3.49 -6.41 0.28
C ILE A 43 3.68 -6.29 -1.23
N THR A 44 4.41 -5.26 -1.65
CA THR A 44 4.62 -4.96 -3.07
C THR A 44 5.90 -4.14 -3.23
N HIS A 45 6.47 -4.21 -4.41
CA HIS A 45 7.52 -3.31 -4.88
C HIS A 45 7.05 -2.43 -6.07
N HIS A 46 5.77 -2.48 -6.44
CA HIS A 46 5.22 -1.75 -7.58
C HIS A 46 4.90 -0.29 -7.21
N ALA A 47 5.54 0.66 -7.89
CA ALA A 47 5.46 2.09 -7.56
C ALA A 47 4.02 2.63 -7.60
N LEU A 48 3.22 2.20 -8.59
CA LEU A 48 1.81 2.62 -8.69
C LEU A 48 0.97 2.16 -7.49
N THR A 49 1.12 0.90 -7.07
CA THR A 49 0.44 0.38 -5.87
C THR A 49 0.87 1.15 -4.64
N MET A 50 2.19 1.38 -4.46
CA MET A 50 2.73 2.14 -3.33
C MET A 50 2.18 3.56 -3.25
N ALA A 51 2.02 4.24 -4.39
CA ALA A 51 1.50 5.61 -4.46
C ALA A 51 0.01 5.72 -4.08
N ARG A 52 -0.73 4.61 -4.08
CA ARG A 52 -2.17 4.56 -3.76
C ARG A 52 -2.45 4.14 -2.32
N MET A 53 -1.42 3.95 -1.49
CA MET A 53 -1.56 3.51 -0.11
C MET A 53 -1.67 4.68 0.88
N HIS A 54 -2.38 4.46 1.98
CA HIS A 54 -2.50 5.44 3.06
C HIS A 54 -1.18 5.61 3.86
N ARG A 55 -0.44 4.52 4.04
CA ARG A 55 0.79 4.48 4.84
C ARG A 55 1.72 3.42 4.27
N LEU A 56 3.00 3.77 4.13
CA LEU A 56 4.04 2.86 3.68
C LEU A 56 4.89 2.40 4.84
N PHE A 57 5.21 1.11 4.85
CA PHE A 57 6.16 0.51 5.77
C PHE A 57 7.32 -0.05 4.95
N GLY A 58 8.48 0.58 5.06
CA GLY A 58 9.71 0.09 4.45
C GLY A 58 10.36 -0.93 5.37
N VAL A 59 10.78 -2.07 4.82
CA VAL A 59 11.62 -3.04 5.53
C VAL A 59 13.03 -2.92 4.96
N THR A 60 14.00 -2.63 5.82
CA THR A 60 15.41 -2.48 5.45
C THR A 60 16.27 -3.48 6.23
N MET A 61 17.43 -3.85 5.68
CA MET A 61 18.42 -4.70 6.37
C MET A 61 19.75 -3.95 6.47
N MET A 62 19.87 -3.10 7.51
CA MET A 62 21.11 -2.37 7.79
C MET A 62 22.24 -3.32 8.21
N GLU A 63 21.89 -4.33 8.99
CA GLU A 63 22.76 -5.44 9.35
C GLU A 63 22.26 -6.71 8.65
N ARG A 64 23.19 -7.53 8.15
CA ARG A 64 22.83 -8.74 7.39
C ARG A 64 22.00 -9.68 8.27
N GLY A 65 20.77 -9.94 7.83
CA GLY A 65 19.84 -10.84 8.52
C GLY A 65 19.04 -10.18 9.65
N VAL A 66 19.18 -8.86 9.87
CA VAL A 66 18.39 -8.10 10.83
C VAL A 66 17.49 -7.11 10.08
N SER A 67 16.20 -7.42 10.02
CA SER A 67 15.20 -6.53 9.43
C SER A 67 14.86 -5.39 10.38
N GLN A 68 14.84 -4.16 9.86
CA GLN A 68 14.36 -2.97 10.54
C GLN A 68 13.16 -2.41 9.78
N LEU A 69 12.15 -1.98 10.53
CA LEU A 69 10.93 -1.38 9.99
C LEU A 69 11.03 0.13 10.07
N VAL A 70 10.79 0.80 8.95
CA VAL A 70 10.59 2.25 8.87
C VAL A 70 9.17 2.53 8.38
N SER A 71 8.54 3.60 8.87
CA SER A 71 7.18 3.97 8.44
C SER A 71 7.14 5.38 7.89
N VAL A 72 6.45 5.56 6.78
CA VAL A 72 6.20 6.86 6.15
C VAL A 72 4.69 7.03 6.02
N ASN A 73 4.17 8.16 6.53
CA ASN A 73 2.81 8.58 6.26
C ASN A 73 2.82 9.41 4.97
N LEU A 74 2.20 8.90 3.91
CA LEU A 74 2.21 9.58 2.60
C LEU A 74 1.38 10.86 2.62
N GLN A 75 0.27 10.89 3.34
CA GLN A 75 -0.56 12.10 3.46
C GLN A 75 0.18 13.24 4.15
N GLU A 76 0.91 12.94 5.23
CA GLU A 76 1.76 13.94 5.90
C GLU A 76 2.91 14.38 5.00
N ALA A 77 3.52 13.45 4.26
CA ALA A 77 4.61 13.76 3.34
C ALA A 77 4.17 14.73 2.23
N GLU A 78 2.99 14.52 1.64
CA GLU A 78 2.41 15.44 0.64
C GLU A 78 2.25 16.85 1.21
N THR A 79 1.69 16.99 2.42
CA THR A 79 1.49 18.33 3.03
C THR A 79 2.79 19.07 3.30
N LEU A 80 3.87 18.35 3.63
CA LEU A 80 5.18 18.94 3.87
C LEU A 80 5.83 19.43 2.57
N VAL A 81 5.63 18.71 1.46
CA VAL A 81 6.11 19.11 0.14
C VAL A 81 5.38 20.37 -0.32
N ASP A 82 4.05 20.40 -0.21
CA ASP A 82 3.26 21.57 -0.60
C ASP A 82 3.64 22.83 0.20
N ALA A 83 3.90 22.69 1.51
CA ALA A 83 4.32 23.78 2.38
C ALA A 83 5.75 24.30 2.09
N ALA A 84 6.63 23.46 1.53
CA ALA A 84 8.00 23.84 1.17
C ALA A 84 8.09 24.50 -0.21
N VAL A 85 7.06 24.35 -1.05
CA VAL A 85 7.00 24.89 -2.42
C VAL A 85 6.20 26.21 -2.49
N ALA A 86 5.39 26.51 -1.46
CA ALA A 86 4.71 27.79 -1.27
C ALA A 86 5.65 28.87 -0.70
#